data_AF-A0A6P1E864-F1
#
_entry.id   AF-A0A6P1E864-F1
#
_cell.length_a   1.000
_cell.length_b   1.000
_cell.length_c   1.000
_cell.angle_alpha   90.00
_cell.angle_beta   90.00
_cell.angle_gamma   90.00
#
_symmetry.space_group_name_H-M   'P 1'
#
loop_
_entity.id
_entity.type
_entity.pdbx_description
1 polymer ?
#
loop_
_entity_poly.entity_id
_entity_poly.type
_entity_poly.pdbx_seq_one_letter_code
_entity_poly.pdbx_strand_id
1 'polypeptide(L)'
;MSFRRFSASVTTVFIGALSLQAFSVDLSGCDQNELDILMEQVKRGNWTTDQVASHCRPASGSDSGSGSSARHAVGKWSWFNGGYVTLTSDGNINRNDTKNVGTYSCNNNSVCTLTWYGGKYIDTMKISEDGNGLKGTNQNGTVVSGRRVK
;
A
#
# COMPACT_ATOMS: atom_id res chain seq x y z
N MET A 1 16.18 24.21 14.11
CA MET A 1 15.46 24.94 13.05
C MET A 1 14.00 24.54 13.10
N SER A 2 13.10 25.50 13.28
CA SER A 2 11.67 25.30 13.52
C SER A 2 10.94 25.05 12.19
N PHE A 3 10.30 23.90 12.03
CA PHE A 3 9.48 23.59 10.86
C PHE A 3 8.12 24.31 10.99
N ARG A 4 7.93 25.39 10.24
CA ARG A 4 6.64 26.05 10.10
C ARG A 4 5.76 25.20 9.17
N ARG A 5 4.73 24.56 9.71
CA ARG A 5 3.63 24.00 8.92
C ARG A 5 2.84 25.16 8.32
N PHE A 6 2.87 25.33 7.02
CA PHE A 6 1.96 26.25 6.34
C PHE A 6 0.67 25.51 5.98
N SER A 7 -0.42 25.89 6.63
CA SER A 7 -1.78 25.59 6.18
C SER A 7 -2.19 26.73 5.26
N ALA A 8 -2.24 26.49 3.95
CA ALA A 8 -2.83 27.44 3.02
C ALA A 8 -4.34 27.19 2.97
N SER A 9 -5.12 28.05 3.61
CA SER A 9 -6.58 28.09 3.43
C SER A 9 -6.91 29.02 2.26
N VAL A 10 -7.44 28.47 1.17
CA VAL A 10 -8.03 29.27 0.09
C VAL A 10 -9.43 29.69 0.54
N THR A 11 -9.60 30.98 0.82
CA THR A 11 -10.90 31.57 1.13
C THR A 11 -11.60 31.95 -0.17
N THR A 12 -12.56 31.14 -0.61
CA THR A 12 -13.46 31.49 -1.71
C THR A 12 -14.53 32.45 -1.22
N VAL A 13 -14.58 33.65 -1.81
CA VAL A 13 -15.65 34.64 -1.57
C VAL A 13 -16.87 34.27 -2.41
N PHE A 14 -18.03 34.16 -1.77
CA PHE A 14 -19.31 33.85 -2.41
C PHE A 14 -19.98 35.11 -2.99
N ILE A 15 -20.33 35.08 -4.28
CA ILE A 15 -21.45 35.85 -4.81
C ILE A 15 -22.41 34.85 -5.48
N GLY A 16 -23.58 34.66 -4.88
CA GLY A 16 -24.73 34.00 -5.52
C GLY A 16 -24.76 32.46 -5.47
N ALA A 17 -25.55 31.93 -4.54
CA ALA A 17 -26.38 30.72 -4.63
C ALA A 17 -25.88 29.48 -5.41
N LEU A 18 -24.59 29.14 -5.35
CA LEU A 18 -24.09 27.81 -5.71
C LEU A 18 -23.29 27.27 -4.54
N SER A 19 -23.80 26.22 -3.91
CA SER A 19 -23.09 25.48 -2.86
C SER A 19 -21.83 24.85 -3.47
N LEU A 20 -20.70 25.56 -3.40
CA LEU A 20 -19.39 25.01 -3.72
C LEU A 20 -18.95 24.20 -2.50
N GLN A 21 -18.88 22.89 -2.66
CA GLN A 21 -18.16 22.03 -1.74
C GLN A 21 -16.71 22.51 -1.70
N ALA A 22 -16.29 23.09 -0.58
CA ALA A 22 -14.90 23.46 -0.35
C ALA A 22 -14.10 22.16 -0.19
N PHE A 23 -13.50 21.68 -1.28
CA PHE A 23 -12.53 20.61 -1.20
C PHE A 23 -11.24 21.18 -0.64
N SER A 24 -10.94 20.91 0.63
CA SER A 24 -9.58 21.05 1.15
C SER A 24 -8.71 20.03 0.41
N VAL A 25 -7.92 20.51 -0.54
CA VAL A 25 -6.95 19.67 -1.25
C VAL A 25 -5.73 19.50 -0.35
N ASP A 26 -5.47 18.26 0.05
CA ASP A 26 -4.25 17.90 0.76
C ASP A 26 -3.10 17.76 -0.25
N LEU A 27 -2.15 18.71 -0.19
CA LEU A 27 -0.94 18.74 -1.01
C LEU A 27 0.30 18.30 -0.21
N SER A 28 0.11 17.74 1.00
CA SER A 28 1.22 17.37 1.89
C SER A 28 2.10 16.23 1.35
N GLY A 29 1.72 15.59 0.24
CA GLY A 29 2.51 14.58 -0.46
C GLY A 29 3.63 15.14 -1.35
N CYS A 30 3.61 16.43 -1.70
CA CYS A 30 4.65 17.10 -2.49
C CYS A 30 5.52 18.01 -1.63
N ASP A 31 6.82 18.09 -1.93
CA ASP A 31 7.68 19.15 -1.40
C ASP A 31 7.53 20.46 -2.21
N GLN A 32 8.12 21.54 -1.71
CA GLN A 32 7.99 22.87 -2.33
C GLN A 32 8.56 22.93 -3.76
N ASN A 33 9.65 22.20 -4.04
CA ASN A 33 10.25 22.20 -5.38
C ASN A 33 9.36 21.43 -6.37
N GLU A 34 8.76 20.33 -5.93
CA GLU A 34 7.83 19.56 -6.74
C GLU A 34 6.55 20.36 -7.05
N LEU A 35 6.02 21.06 -6.05
CA LEU A 35 4.86 21.92 -6.22
C LEU A 35 5.10 23.02 -7.26
N ASP A 36 6.29 23.66 -7.23
CA ASP A 36 6.66 24.71 -8.17
C ASP A 36 6.72 24.18 -9.61
N ILE A 37 7.28 22.99 -9.83
CA ILE A 37 7.35 22.33 -11.15
C ILE A 37 5.94 22.02 -11.67
N LEU A 38 5.06 21.51 -10.82
CA LEU A 38 3.69 21.14 -11.20
C LEU A 38 2.84 22.36 -11.49
N MET A 39 2.98 23.43 -10.70
CA MET A 39 2.28 24.69 -10.94
C MET A 39 2.73 25.37 -12.23
N GLU A 40 3.99 25.18 -12.65
CA GLU A 40 4.44 25.59 -13.99
C GLU A 40 3.75 24.82 -15.12
N GLN A 41 3.43 23.53 -14.95
CA GLN A 41 2.64 22.78 -15.95
C GLN A 41 1.20 23.27 -16.03
N VAL A 42 0.62 23.71 -14.91
CA VAL A 42 -0.71 24.32 -14.87
C VAL A 42 -0.72 25.65 -15.62
N LYS A 43 0.28 26.51 -15.40
CA LYS A 43 0.42 27.78 -16.14
C LYS A 43 0.55 27.57 -17.64
N ARG A 44 1.19 26.48 -18.06
CA ARG A 44 1.34 26.08 -19.47
C ARG A 44 0.06 25.46 -20.07
N GLY A 45 -0.99 25.25 -19.27
CA GLY A 45 -2.23 24.62 -19.70
C GLY A 45 -2.12 23.10 -19.94
N ASN A 46 -0.99 22.49 -19.56
CA ASN A 46 -0.79 21.06 -19.72
C ASN A 46 -1.52 20.26 -18.63
N TRP A 47 -1.69 20.87 -17.46
CA TRP A 47 -2.25 20.22 -16.28
C TRP A 47 -3.34 21.09 -15.66
N THR A 48 -4.34 20.47 -15.03
CA THR A 48 -5.31 21.15 -14.18
C THR A 48 -4.86 21.12 -12.72
N THR A 49 -5.38 22.04 -11.91
CA THR A 49 -5.18 22.02 -10.46
C THR A 49 -5.64 20.71 -9.82
N ASP A 50 -6.65 20.04 -10.38
CA ASP A 50 -7.11 18.72 -9.91
C ASP A 50 -6.10 17.60 -10.19
N GLN A 51 -5.38 17.69 -11.31
CA GLN A 51 -4.30 16.75 -11.63
C GLN A 51 -3.10 16.95 -10.71
N VAL A 52 -2.75 18.20 -10.39
CA VAL A 52 -1.72 18.51 -9.39
C VAL A 52 -2.15 18.02 -8.00
N ALA A 53 -3.40 18.25 -7.63
CA ALA A 53 -4.00 17.74 -6.39
C ALA A 53 -3.96 16.21 -6.31
N SER A 54 -4.25 15.52 -7.42
CA SER A 54 -4.16 14.06 -7.48
C SER A 54 -2.73 13.55 -7.39
N HIS A 55 -1.77 14.31 -7.91
CA HIS A 55 -0.34 13.97 -7.85
C HIS A 55 0.25 14.21 -6.46
N CYS A 56 -0.14 15.31 -5.82
CA CYS A 56 0.35 15.70 -4.49
C CYS A 56 -0.49 15.16 -3.33
N ARG A 57 -1.57 14.42 -3.64
CA ARG A 57 -2.35 13.72 -2.63
C ARG A 57 -1.42 12.70 -1.96
N PRO A 58 -1.14 12.81 -0.65
CA PRO A 58 -0.55 11.68 0.06
C PRO A 58 -1.50 10.50 -0.16
N ALA A 59 -0.95 9.35 -0.56
CA ALA A 59 -1.72 8.14 -0.82
C ALA A 59 -2.69 7.91 0.35
N SER A 60 -3.94 8.32 0.15
CA SER A 60 -4.95 8.34 1.21
C SER A 60 -5.45 6.92 1.34
N GLY A 61 -4.73 6.14 2.15
CA GLY A 61 -5.04 4.75 2.45
C GLY A 61 -4.30 3.75 1.57
N SER A 62 -3.29 3.11 2.16
CA SER A 62 -2.79 1.77 1.81
C SER A 62 -1.72 1.62 0.72
N ASP A 63 -0.86 2.62 0.49
CA ASP A 63 0.34 2.40 -0.35
C ASP A 63 1.64 2.96 0.24
N SER A 64 1.71 3.08 1.57
CA SER A 64 2.97 3.38 2.26
C SER A 64 3.80 2.10 2.44
N GLY A 65 4.56 1.72 1.41
CA GLY A 65 5.78 0.90 1.59
C GLY A 65 5.63 -0.62 1.44
N SER A 66 4.85 -1.11 0.48
CA SER A 66 4.83 -2.54 0.12
C SER A 66 5.15 -2.81 -1.36
N GLY A 67 5.78 -1.85 -2.04
CA GLY A 67 6.04 -1.92 -3.48
C GLY A 67 7.12 -2.91 -3.91
N SER A 68 8.08 -3.28 -3.04
CA SER A 68 9.10 -4.29 -3.36
C SER A 68 8.80 -5.63 -2.69
N SER A 69 8.59 -5.61 -1.37
CA SER A 69 8.46 -6.85 -0.58
C SER A 69 7.11 -7.57 -0.73
N ALA A 70 5.96 -6.87 -0.74
CA ALA A 70 4.70 -7.57 -1.01
C ALA A 70 4.59 -8.03 -2.46
N ARG A 71 5.15 -7.29 -3.43
CA ARG A 71 5.27 -7.78 -4.81
C ARG A 71 6.09 -9.06 -4.90
N HIS A 72 7.16 -9.18 -4.10
CA HIS A 72 7.92 -10.42 -3.98
C HIS A 72 7.20 -11.53 -3.21
N ALA A 73 6.14 -11.23 -2.47
CA ALA A 73 5.29 -12.24 -1.82
C ALA A 73 4.22 -12.78 -2.78
N VAL A 74 3.70 -11.94 -3.69
CA VAL A 74 2.64 -12.32 -4.65
C VAL A 74 3.06 -13.54 -5.46
N GLY A 75 2.16 -14.52 -5.54
CA GLY A 75 2.36 -15.74 -6.32
C GLY A 75 1.86 -17.00 -5.61
N LYS A 76 2.13 -18.14 -6.24
CA LYS A 76 1.76 -19.46 -5.76
C LYS A 76 2.93 -20.12 -5.03
N TRP A 77 2.63 -20.73 -3.89
CA TRP A 77 3.59 -21.32 -2.97
C TRP A 77 3.18 -22.75 -2.61
N SER A 78 4.12 -23.70 -2.70
CA SER A 78 4.00 -25.02 -2.11
C SER A 78 4.19 -24.88 -0.60
N TRP A 79 3.17 -25.23 0.19
CA TRP A 79 3.17 -24.99 1.63
C TRP A 79 3.70 -26.18 2.44
N PHE A 80 4.23 -25.92 3.65
CA PHE A 80 4.89 -26.94 4.48
C PHE A 80 4.01 -28.14 4.86
N ASN A 81 2.70 -27.95 5.01
CA ASN A 81 1.75 -28.99 5.37
C ASN A 81 1.04 -29.59 4.14
N GLY A 82 1.60 -29.37 2.95
CA GLY A 82 1.02 -29.78 1.68
C GLY A 82 0.00 -28.79 1.12
N GLY A 83 -0.31 -28.97 -0.15
CA GLY A 83 -1.17 -28.07 -0.91
C GLY A 83 -0.48 -26.77 -1.33
N TYR A 84 -1.29 -25.87 -1.86
CA TYR A 84 -0.84 -24.61 -2.43
C TYR A 84 -1.48 -23.43 -1.75
N VAL A 85 -0.67 -22.39 -1.54
CA VAL A 85 -1.09 -21.08 -1.05
C VAL A 85 -0.81 -20.07 -2.13
N THR A 86 -1.82 -19.28 -2.50
CA THR A 86 -1.64 -18.16 -3.43
C THR A 86 -1.81 -16.86 -2.67
N LEU A 87 -0.76 -16.06 -2.65
CA LEU A 87 -0.79 -14.68 -2.17
C LEU A 87 -1.10 -13.77 -3.37
N THR A 88 -2.24 -13.09 -3.34
CA THR A 88 -2.72 -12.27 -4.45
C THR A 88 -2.33 -10.80 -4.26
N SER A 89 -2.21 -10.03 -5.34
CA SER A 89 -1.75 -8.64 -5.30
C SER A 89 -2.65 -7.68 -4.53
N ASP A 90 -3.89 -8.07 -4.26
CA ASP A 90 -4.88 -7.35 -3.44
C ASP A 90 -4.77 -7.67 -1.94
N GLY A 91 -3.76 -8.44 -1.51
CA GLY A 91 -3.52 -8.76 -0.10
C GLY A 91 -4.34 -9.94 0.43
N ASN A 92 -5.00 -10.72 -0.45
CA ASN A 92 -5.74 -11.91 -0.06
C ASN A 92 -4.89 -13.19 -0.11
N ILE A 93 -5.37 -14.19 0.63
CA ILE A 93 -4.79 -15.53 0.66
C ILE A 93 -5.82 -16.52 0.12
N ASN A 94 -5.42 -17.30 -0.88
CA ASN A 94 -6.17 -18.46 -1.36
C ASN A 94 -5.42 -19.74 -1.00
N ARG A 95 -6.14 -20.81 -0.67
CA ARG A 95 -5.56 -22.12 -0.35
C ARG A 95 -6.24 -23.19 -1.19
N ASN A 96 -5.44 -23.90 -2.01
CA ASN A 96 -5.94 -24.81 -3.04
C ASN A 96 -7.04 -24.11 -3.86
N ASP A 97 -8.24 -24.69 -3.91
CA ASP A 97 -9.39 -24.15 -4.64
C ASP A 97 -10.25 -23.19 -3.80
N THR A 98 -9.94 -22.99 -2.51
CA THR A 98 -10.67 -22.09 -1.62
C THR A 98 -10.08 -20.67 -1.70
N LYS A 99 -10.92 -19.72 -2.09
CA LYS A 99 -10.55 -18.30 -2.17
C LYS A 99 -10.78 -17.57 -0.85
N ASN A 100 -10.02 -16.51 -0.62
CA ASN A 100 -10.18 -15.57 0.50
C ASN A 100 -10.21 -16.25 1.87
N VAL A 101 -9.30 -17.21 2.09
CA VAL A 101 -9.16 -17.89 3.39
C VAL A 101 -8.44 -17.02 4.41
N GLY A 102 -7.93 -15.86 4.02
CA GLY A 102 -7.16 -14.96 4.88
C GLY A 102 -6.65 -13.74 4.13
N THR A 103 -5.88 -12.93 4.84
CA THR A 103 -5.22 -11.74 4.32
C THR A 103 -3.75 -11.72 4.72
N TYR A 104 -2.92 -10.98 3.99
CA TYR A 104 -1.52 -10.80 4.36
C TYR A 104 -1.06 -9.36 4.18
N SER A 105 0.00 -9.01 4.90
CA SER A 105 0.69 -7.73 4.73
C SER A 105 2.18 -7.93 4.91
N CYS A 106 3.00 -7.24 4.12
CA CYS A 106 4.45 -7.29 4.20
C CYS A 106 5.04 -5.91 4.45
N ASN A 107 6.11 -5.87 5.25
CA ASN A 107 6.89 -4.65 5.49
C ASN A 107 8.10 -4.56 4.55
N ASN A 108 8.82 -3.43 4.63
CA ASN A 108 10.02 -3.17 3.82
C ASN A 108 11.17 -4.16 4.05
N ASN A 109 11.17 -4.92 5.15
CA ASN A 109 12.22 -5.89 5.49
C ASN A 109 11.92 -7.30 4.96
N SER A 110 11.00 -7.41 4.00
CA SER A 110 10.53 -8.69 3.45
C SER A 110 9.97 -9.64 4.51
N VAL A 111 9.44 -9.08 5.60
CA VAL A 111 8.69 -9.82 6.62
C VAL A 111 7.21 -9.62 6.34
N CYS A 112 6.50 -10.73 6.18
CA CYS A 112 5.08 -10.81 5.92
C CYS A 112 4.35 -11.44 7.11
N THR A 113 3.23 -10.84 7.48
CA THR A 113 2.27 -11.39 8.42
C THR A 113 1.07 -11.92 7.62
N LEU A 114 0.80 -13.22 7.75
CA LEU A 114 -0.34 -13.89 7.12
C LEU A 114 -1.38 -14.22 8.19
N THR A 115 -2.60 -13.76 7.99
CA THR A 115 -3.73 -13.91 8.91
C THR A 115 -4.76 -14.83 8.26
N TRP A 116 -4.96 -16.02 8.83
CA TRP A 116 -5.83 -17.06 8.28
C TRP A 116 -7.15 -17.16 9.03
N TYR A 117 -8.22 -17.49 8.30
CA TYR A 117 -9.55 -17.83 8.81
C TYR A 117 -10.06 -16.85 9.86
N GLY A 118 -10.00 -15.55 9.56
CA GLY A 118 -10.43 -14.48 10.47
C GLY A 118 -9.51 -14.28 11.68
N GLY A 119 -8.23 -14.67 11.59
CA GLY A 119 -7.24 -14.48 12.66
C GLY A 119 -7.03 -15.69 13.57
N LYS A 120 -7.61 -16.85 13.25
CA LYS A 120 -7.39 -18.09 14.01
C LYS A 120 -5.93 -18.55 13.96
N TYR A 121 -5.24 -18.30 12.86
CA TYR A 121 -3.79 -18.52 12.72
C TYR A 121 -3.11 -17.27 12.18
N ILE A 122 -1.96 -16.94 12.74
CA ILE A 122 -1.16 -15.79 12.34
C ILE A 122 0.27 -16.27 12.16
N ASP A 123 0.76 -16.22 10.93
CA ASP A 123 2.12 -16.61 10.58
C ASP A 123 2.96 -15.36 10.31
N THR A 124 4.15 -15.30 10.92
CA THR A 124 5.15 -14.27 10.63
C THR A 124 6.28 -14.91 9.84
N MET A 125 6.46 -14.50 8.59
CA MET A 125 7.34 -15.14 7.63
C MET A 125 8.28 -14.14 6.96
N LYS A 126 9.51 -14.56 6.66
CA LYS A 126 10.47 -13.79 5.88
C LYS A 126 10.61 -14.39 4.48
N ILE A 127 10.59 -13.54 3.46
CA ILE A 127 10.92 -13.92 2.08
C ILE A 127 12.44 -14.02 1.95
N SER A 128 12.92 -15.05 1.27
CA SER A 128 14.34 -15.19 0.92
C SER A 128 14.76 -14.12 -0.09
N GLU A 129 16.05 -13.82 -0.11
CA GLU A 129 16.62 -12.80 -1.01
C GLU A 129 16.40 -13.11 -2.50
N ASP A 130 16.36 -14.40 -2.86
CA ASP A 130 16.06 -14.87 -4.22
C ASP A 130 14.57 -14.87 -4.56
N GLY A 131 13.69 -14.49 -3.63
CA GLY A 131 12.23 -14.45 -3.81
C GLY A 131 11.54 -15.82 -3.92
N ASN A 132 12.27 -16.93 -3.76
CA ASN A 132 11.73 -18.28 -4.00
C ASN A 132 11.32 -19.03 -2.72
N GLY A 133 11.61 -18.48 -1.55
CA GLY A 133 11.35 -19.09 -0.25
C GLY A 133 10.62 -18.17 0.71
N LEU A 134 9.73 -18.76 1.50
CA LEU A 134 9.11 -18.18 2.67
C LEU A 134 9.46 -19.05 3.87
N LYS A 135 9.92 -18.46 4.96
CA LYS A 135 10.21 -19.18 6.21
C LYS A 135 9.85 -18.35 7.43
N GLY A 136 9.25 -18.97 8.43
CA GLY A 136 8.81 -18.27 9.62
C GLY A 136 8.22 -19.18 10.67
N THR A 137 7.41 -18.59 11.55
CA THR A 137 6.68 -19.30 12.60
C THR A 137 5.26 -18.77 12.73
N ASN A 138 4.34 -19.62 13.17
CA ASN A 138 3.02 -19.18 13.61
C ASN A 138 3.05 -18.62 15.05
N GLN A 139 1.91 -18.12 15.52
CA GLN A 139 1.78 -17.56 16.86
C GLN A 139 2.07 -18.55 18.00
N ASN A 140 2.08 -19.86 17.72
CA ASN A 140 2.38 -20.93 18.67
C ASN A 140 3.84 -21.42 18.58
N GLY A 141 4.69 -20.75 17.79
CA GLY A 141 6.09 -21.14 17.58
C GLY A 141 6.30 -22.33 16.64
N THR A 142 5.24 -22.82 15.97
CA THR A 142 5.37 -23.87 14.95
C THR A 142 6.07 -23.29 13.72
N VAL A 143 7.07 -23.97 13.20
CA VAL A 143 7.78 -23.56 11.98
C VAL A 143 6.86 -23.71 10.76
N VAL A 144 6.79 -22.65 9.97
CA VAL A 144 6.01 -22.57 8.73
C VAL A 144 6.95 -22.23 7.58
N SER A 145 6.75 -22.85 6.43
CA SER A 145 7.53 -22.54 5.23
C SER A 145 6.71 -22.69 3.95
N GLY A 146 7.15 -21.99 2.92
CA GLY A 146 6.61 -22.07 1.57
C GLY A 146 7.71 -21.99 0.53
N ARG A 147 7.56 -22.70 -0.58
CA ARG A 147 8.46 -22.61 -1.74
C ARG A 147 7.68 -22.16 -2.96
N ARG A 148 8.20 -21.16 -3.68
CA ARG A 148 7.55 -20.61 -4.86
C ARG A 148 7.38 -21.70 -5.92
N VAL A 149 6.16 -21.79 -6.45
CA VAL A 149 5.84 -22.66 -7.59
C VAL A 149 6.14 -21.86 -8.86
N LYS A 150 6.92 -22.45 -9.77
CA LYS A 150 7.20 -21.88 -11.09
C LYS A 150 6.05 -22.15 -12.05
#